data_AF-A0A955ZBV9-F1
#
_entry.id   AF-A0A955ZBV9-F1
#
_cell.length_a   1.000
_cell.length_b   1.000
_cell.length_c   1.000
_cell.angle_alpha   90.00
_cell.angle_beta   90.00
_cell.angle_gamma   90.00
#
_symmetry.space_group_name_H-M   'P 1'
#
loop_
_entity.id
_entity.type
_entity.pdbx_description
1 polymer ?
#
loop_
_entity_poly.entity_id
_entity_poly.type
_entity_poly.pdbx_seq_one_letter_code
_entity_poly.pdbx_strand_id
1 'polypeptide(L)'
;MRSPRLASPLALMCLCLTLSAGRAAYAGPFVTIEAVNDYSQCNGLSLSGSVQSAVGFRDALVYSGNPANYQYGVSFIDNNVWTTDFYDPEGTGCVPGNVGCGGVDEDDGYFDKRGTAFSYYAGHGGGYVPDARCDDPSLPNCQPCIASWQCGSGLPGAWAPIPNGSAPGFCRALPGESPGSCSYTSTGGRQLALGNCTAGPARGGRVNYTLGGWVNWGESSWSGAWGGAGTVGGTNVVVLAASFAEMSNRGQEVWPSFGGIHMLANVLVHEGDTADEGSRGFWFGMKYIADPASTVSQGWMDAVPSMPDTGTPNSRCRNYAQEVYGGGHGVNGCGGHIITSLGATQMEASSLIWENWFSVRPDVNDAKGTGYFHARWMCNFDCDTYPFAY
;
A
#
# COMPACT_ATOMS: atom_id res chain seq x y z
N MET A 1 4.05 -70.57 55.89
CA MET A 1 3.42 -69.50 55.08
C MET A 1 4.52 -68.85 54.27
N ARG A 2 4.48 -69.01 52.94
CA ARG A 2 5.53 -68.58 52.02
C ARG A 2 5.32 -67.11 51.63
N SER A 3 6.39 -66.33 51.72
CA SER A 3 6.50 -64.95 51.23
C SER A 3 6.41 -64.92 49.70
N PRO A 4 5.69 -63.93 49.12
CA PRO A 4 5.95 -63.49 47.77
C PRO A 4 6.89 -62.28 47.79
N ARG A 5 8.06 -62.44 47.16
CA ARG A 5 8.80 -61.36 46.50
C ARG A 5 8.27 -61.24 45.08
N LEU A 6 8.28 -60.01 44.53
CA LEU A 6 8.23 -59.57 43.12
C LEU A 6 7.51 -58.20 43.13
N ALA A 7 7.89 -57.15 42.42
CA ALA A 7 9.06 -56.79 41.63
C ALA A 7 8.98 -55.24 41.47
N SER A 8 10.11 -54.54 41.45
CA SER A 8 10.16 -53.12 41.11
C SER A 8 9.73 -52.88 39.66
N PRO A 9 8.91 -51.86 39.36
CA PRO A 9 8.86 -51.26 38.04
C PRO A 9 9.84 -50.08 38.02
N LEU A 10 11.07 -50.38 37.60
CA LEU A 10 11.98 -49.41 36.99
C LEU A 10 11.66 -49.46 35.49
N ALA A 11 10.82 -48.56 34.99
CA ALA A 11 10.56 -48.46 33.56
C ALA A 11 10.18 -47.04 33.15
N LEU A 12 11.12 -46.42 32.43
CA LEU A 12 10.88 -45.48 31.33
C LEU A 12 10.06 -44.22 31.67
N MET A 13 10.71 -43.28 32.34
CA MET A 13 10.39 -41.87 32.14
C MET A 13 10.86 -41.51 30.72
N CYS A 14 9.95 -41.68 29.75
CA CYS A 14 10.12 -41.18 28.39
C CYS A 14 10.14 -39.66 28.48
N LEU A 15 11.34 -39.09 28.62
CA LEU A 15 11.58 -37.67 28.48
C LEU A 15 11.23 -37.33 27.03
N CYS A 16 9.96 -36.99 26.78
CA CYS A 16 9.58 -36.18 25.65
C CYS A 16 10.30 -34.84 25.80
N LEU A 17 11.58 -34.81 25.40
CA LEU A 17 12.12 -33.67 24.71
C LEU A 17 11.25 -33.53 23.46
N THR A 18 10.11 -32.87 23.61
CA THR A 18 9.64 -32.00 22.55
C THR A 18 10.78 -31.04 22.33
N LEU A 19 11.67 -31.37 21.39
CA LEU A 19 12.26 -30.35 20.56
C LEU A 19 11.05 -29.61 19.98
N SER A 20 10.58 -28.59 20.69
CA SER A 20 10.15 -27.37 20.05
C SER A 20 11.37 -26.97 19.22
N ALA A 21 11.47 -27.53 18.01
CA ALA A 21 12.16 -26.90 16.93
C ALA A 21 11.57 -25.49 16.93
N GLY A 22 12.30 -24.56 17.55
CA GLY A 22 11.98 -23.16 17.42
C GLY A 22 11.88 -22.98 15.92
N ARG A 23 10.66 -22.72 15.44
CA ARG A 23 10.50 -22.17 14.10
C ARG A 23 11.41 -20.95 14.14
N ALA A 24 12.56 -21.03 13.48
CA ALA A 24 13.46 -19.89 13.44
C ALA A 24 12.64 -18.78 12.79
N ALA A 25 12.39 -17.70 13.54
CA ALA A 25 11.78 -16.50 13.01
C ALA A 25 12.54 -16.15 11.73
N TYR A 26 11.87 -16.19 10.58
CA TYR A 26 12.53 -15.97 9.30
C TYR A 26 12.69 -14.46 9.16
N ALA A 27 13.70 -13.87 9.82
CA ALA A 27 13.95 -12.45 9.69
C ALA A 27 14.35 -12.16 8.24
N GLY A 28 13.50 -11.42 7.54
CA GLY A 28 13.73 -11.04 6.16
C GLY A 28 14.56 -9.76 6.02
N PRO A 29 15.74 -9.76 5.38
CA PRO A 29 16.43 -8.53 5.04
C PRO A 29 16.11 -8.03 3.64
N PHE A 30 15.28 -8.72 2.85
CA PHE A 30 15.15 -8.36 1.44
C PHE A 30 14.25 -7.14 1.23
N VAL A 31 14.66 -6.30 0.28
CA VAL A 31 13.87 -5.16 -0.20
C VAL A 31 13.52 -5.43 -1.66
N THR A 32 12.26 -5.78 -1.91
CA THR A 32 11.70 -6.07 -3.22
C THR A 32 11.07 -4.81 -3.80
N ILE A 33 11.24 -4.59 -5.10
CA ILE A 33 10.65 -3.44 -5.79
C ILE A 33 9.95 -3.82 -7.08
N GLU A 34 8.83 -3.15 -7.33
CA GLU A 34 8.12 -3.19 -8.60
C GLU A 34 7.73 -1.78 -9.02
N ALA A 35 8.07 -1.37 -10.24
CA ALA A 35 7.82 0.00 -10.64
C ALA A 35 7.47 0.13 -12.12
N VAL A 36 6.55 1.03 -12.45
CA VAL A 36 6.10 1.25 -13.83
C VAL A 36 6.16 2.74 -14.16
N ASN A 37 6.97 3.08 -15.17
CA ASN A 37 6.96 4.36 -15.84
C ASN A 37 6.21 4.28 -17.18
N ASP A 38 6.37 3.17 -17.89
CA ASP A 38 5.81 2.99 -19.23
C ASP A 38 4.38 2.45 -19.21
N TYR A 39 3.44 3.32 -19.58
CA TYR A 39 2.02 3.02 -19.77
C TYR A 39 1.59 3.14 -21.24
N SER A 40 2.54 3.16 -22.18
CA SER A 40 2.25 3.30 -23.61
C SER A 40 1.32 2.21 -24.14
N GLN A 41 1.40 1.00 -23.58
CA GLN A 41 0.53 -0.12 -23.94
C GLN A 41 -0.93 0.05 -23.46
N CYS A 42 -1.16 0.94 -22.49
CA CYS A 42 -2.49 1.34 -22.03
C CYS A 42 -3.11 2.49 -22.84
N ASN A 43 -2.43 3.03 -23.86
CA ASN A 43 -2.69 4.39 -24.37
C ASN A 43 -2.69 5.45 -23.25
N GLY A 44 -2.01 5.17 -22.14
CA GLY A 44 -1.86 6.07 -21.01
C GLY A 44 -0.67 7.00 -21.19
N LEU A 45 -0.66 8.11 -20.46
CA LEU A 45 0.55 8.91 -20.34
C LEU A 45 1.58 8.13 -19.51
N SER A 46 2.84 8.17 -19.92
CA SER A 46 3.91 7.64 -19.09
C SER A 46 3.99 8.40 -17.76
N LEU A 47 4.24 7.66 -16.68
CA LEU A 47 4.43 8.22 -15.36
C LEU A 47 5.93 8.28 -15.06
N SER A 48 6.59 9.39 -15.38
CA SER A 48 8.01 9.54 -15.06
C SER A 48 8.21 9.57 -13.54
N GLY A 49 9.30 8.97 -13.06
CA GLY A 49 9.71 9.03 -11.66
C GLY A 49 9.47 7.76 -10.84
N SER A 50 8.49 6.92 -11.19
CA SER A 50 8.14 5.73 -10.40
C SER A 50 9.33 4.78 -10.21
N VAL A 51 10.05 4.48 -11.29
CA VAL A 51 11.24 3.62 -11.25
C VAL A 51 12.34 4.23 -10.38
N GLN A 52 12.60 5.53 -10.53
CA GLN A 52 13.60 6.23 -9.72
C GLN A 52 13.24 6.20 -8.24
N SER A 53 11.95 6.35 -7.92
CA SER A 53 11.43 6.32 -6.56
C SER A 53 11.68 4.96 -5.91
N ALA A 54 11.24 3.88 -6.54
CA ALA A 54 11.41 2.53 -6.00
C ALA A 54 12.88 2.11 -5.89
N VAL A 55 13.69 2.37 -6.91
CA VAL A 55 15.14 2.10 -6.89
C VAL A 55 15.83 2.93 -5.81
N GLY A 56 15.51 4.21 -5.69
CA GLY A 56 16.07 5.11 -4.70
C GLY A 56 15.81 4.66 -3.26
N PHE A 57 14.61 4.13 -2.98
CA PHE A 57 14.30 3.52 -1.68
C PHE A 57 15.19 2.32 -1.39
N ARG A 58 15.22 1.36 -2.32
CA ARG A 58 16.00 0.12 -2.15
C ARG A 58 17.49 0.41 -1.98
N ASP A 59 18.05 1.28 -2.80
CA ASP A 59 19.48 1.60 -2.75
C ASP A 59 19.84 2.34 -1.45
N ALA A 60 18.97 3.23 -0.95
CA ALA A 60 19.18 3.87 0.33
C ALA A 60 19.22 2.86 1.50
N LEU A 61 18.37 1.83 1.49
CA LEU A 61 18.37 0.79 2.53
C LEU A 61 19.58 -0.15 2.41
N VAL A 62 19.93 -0.58 1.19
CA VAL A 62 20.90 -1.66 0.99
C VAL A 62 22.35 -1.15 0.94
N TYR A 63 22.61 0.03 0.38
CA TYR A 63 23.97 0.50 0.08
C TYR A 63 24.57 1.38 1.18
N SER A 64 23.79 2.26 1.80
CA SER A 64 24.33 3.33 2.66
C SER A 64 24.39 2.95 4.14
N GLY A 65 25.56 2.52 4.61
CA GLY A 65 25.83 2.23 6.03
C GLY A 65 25.13 0.99 6.60
N ASN A 66 23.99 0.61 6.02
CA ASN A 66 23.20 -0.61 6.16
C ASN A 66 23.34 -1.37 7.50
N PRO A 67 23.06 -0.74 8.65
CA PRO A 67 23.22 -1.36 9.96
C PRO A 67 22.28 -2.56 10.20
N ALA A 68 21.12 -2.59 9.56
CA ALA A 68 20.15 -3.69 9.62
C ALA A 68 20.42 -4.80 8.57
N ASN A 69 21.50 -4.70 7.80
CA ASN A 69 21.89 -5.68 6.78
C ASN A 69 20.77 -6.00 5.77
N TYR A 70 20.02 -4.99 5.32
CA TYR A 70 19.08 -5.12 4.21
C TYR A 70 19.79 -5.60 2.94
N GLN A 71 19.10 -6.36 2.10
CA GLN A 71 19.64 -6.96 0.89
C GLN A 71 18.73 -6.69 -0.29
N TYR A 72 19.31 -6.72 -1.49
CA TYR A 72 18.56 -6.65 -2.73
C TYR A 72 17.61 -7.85 -2.83
N GLY A 73 16.30 -7.58 -2.85
CA GLY A 73 15.28 -8.53 -3.22
C GLY A 73 15.07 -8.57 -4.75
N VAL A 74 13.90 -9.05 -5.17
CA VAL A 74 13.56 -9.07 -6.60
C VAL A 74 13.21 -7.66 -7.10
N SER A 75 13.28 -7.48 -8.42
CA SER A 75 13.11 -6.19 -9.07
C SER A 75 12.41 -6.35 -10.39
N PHE A 76 11.19 -5.82 -10.51
CA PHE A 76 10.47 -5.76 -11.78
C PHE A 76 10.20 -4.32 -12.18
N ILE A 77 10.41 -4.00 -13.45
CA ILE A 77 10.27 -2.66 -13.99
C ILE A 77 9.48 -2.70 -15.30
N ASP A 78 8.56 -1.74 -15.45
CA ASP A 78 7.72 -1.52 -16.61
C ASP A 78 6.97 -2.80 -17.03
N ASN A 79 7.19 -3.26 -18.27
CA ASN A 79 6.54 -4.44 -18.85
C ASN A 79 6.95 -5.77 -18.21
N ASN A 80 7.84 -5.74 -17.21
CA ASN A 80 8.21 -6.91 -16.42
C ASN A 80 7.46 -7.03 -15.10
N VAL A 81 6.62 -6.05 -14.74
CA VAL A 81 5.77 -6.08 -13.54
C VAL A 81 4.52 -6.93 -13.82
N TRP A 82 4.25 -7.94 -12.99
CA TRP A 82 3.14 -8.86 -13.23
C TRP A 82 1.97 -8.60 -12.30
N THR A 83 0.75 -8.82 -12.80
CA THR A 83 -0.44 -8.79 -11.94
C THR A 83 -0.45 -9.87 -10.88
N THR A 84 0.15 -11.00 -11.21
CA THR A 84 0.22 -12.22 -10.41
C THR A 84 1.15 -12.06 -9.22
N ASP A 85 2.03 -11.06 -9.23
CA ASP A 85 2.91 -10.73 -8.12
C ASP A 85 2.12 -10.11 -6.95
N PHE A 86 0.83 -9.74 -7.14
CA PHE A 86 0.03 -9.06 -6.12
C PHE A 86 -1.22 -9.84 -5.67
N TYR A 87 -1.67 -10.84 -6.42
CA TYR A 87 -2.92 -11.54 -6.11
C TYR A 87 -2.67 -12.72 -5.18
N ASP A 88 -3.37 -12.75 -4.05
CA ASP A 88 -3.34 -13.83 -3.06
C ASP A 88 -4.10 -15.07 -3.59
N PRO A 89 -3.44 -16.24 -3.66
CA PRO A 89 -4.04 -17.49 -4.15
C PRO A 89 -5.12 -18.07 -3.24
N GLU A 90 -5.00 -17.92 -1.92
CA GLU A 90 -5.95 -18.42 -0.95
C GLU A 90 -7.23 -17.60 -0.90
N GLY A 91 -7.12 -16.29 -1.16
CA GLY A 91 -8.25 -15.37 -1.27
C GLY A 91 -9.02 -15.47 -2.59
N THR A 92 -8.33 -15.74 -3.69
CA THR A 92 -8.94 -15.83 -5.04
C THR A 92 -9.51 -17.22 -5.35
N GLY A 93 -9.10 -18.26 -4.63
CA GLY A 93 -9.41 -19.66 -4.95
C GLY A 93 -8.73 -20.16 -6.23
N CYS A 94 -7.72 -19.42 -6.71
CA CYS A 94 -6.99 -19.68 -7.92
C CYS A 94 -5.78 -20.60 -7.65
N VAL A 95 -6.04 -21.88 -7.43
CA VAL A 95 -4.98 -22.90 -7.37
C VAL A 95 -4.41 -23.22 -8.78
N PRO A 96 -3.11 -23.60 -8.89
CA PRO A 96 -2.52 -24.05 -10.14
C PRO A 96 -3.36 -25.13 -10.83
N GLY A 97 -3.85 -24.83 -12.05
CA GLY A 97 -4.66 -25.75 -12.88
C GLY A 97 -6.13 -25.37 -13.07
N ASN A 98 -6.63 -24.30 -12.45
CA ASN A 98 -8.00 -23.81 -12.71
C ASN A 98 -8.04 -22.91 -13.97
N VAL A 99 -8.81 -23.31 -14.99
CA VAL A 99 -8.75 -22.78 -16.38
C VAL A 99 -9.35 -21.36 -16.55
N GLY A 100 -9.58 -20.64 -15.45
CA GLY A 100 -9.97 -19.23 -15.43
C GLY A 100 -8.93 -18.28 -14.84
N CYS A 101 -7.86 -18.81 -14.23
CA CYS A 101 -6.86 -18.01 -13.48
C CYS A 101 -5.48 -17.99 -14.13
N GLY A 102 -5.31 -18.51 -15.35
CA GLY A 102 -4.04 -18.47 -16.08
C GLY A 102 -2.88 -19.31 -15.51
N GLY A 103 -3.00 -19.89 -14.32
CA GLY A 103 -1.99 -20.80 -13.75
C GLY A 103 -0.65 -20.13 -13.41
N VAL A 104 -0.67 -18.83 -13.13
CA VAL A 104 0.51 -18.04 -12.74
C VAL A 104 0.09 -17.26 -11.50
N ASP A 105 0.60 -17.71 -10.39
CA ASP A 105 0.31 -17.33 -9.02
C ASP A 105 1.70 -17.35 -8.37
N GLU A 106 2.24 -16.18 -8.08
CA GLU A 106 3.67 -16.01 -7.74
C GLU A 106 3.91 -14.83 -6.77
N ASP A 107 2.90 -14.33 -6.06
CA ASP A 107 3.10 -13.23 -5.12
C ASP A 107 4.11 -13.62 -4.02
N ASP A 108 4.05 -14.86 -3.52
CA ASP A 108 5.07 -15.48 -2.66
C ASP A 108 6.43 -15.76 -3.31
N GLY A 109 6.47 -15.79 -4.64
CA GLY A 109 7.68 -15.92 -5.43
C GLY A 109 8.43 -14.60 -5.54
N TYR A 110 7.71 -13.48 -5.48
CA TYR A 110 8.21 -12.16 -5.82
C TYR A 110 7.83 -11.06 -4.82
N PHE A 111 6.67 -10.40 -4.98
CA PHE A 111 6.34 -9.19 -4.22
C PHE A 111 6.13 -9.48 -2.74
N ASP A 112 5.35 -10.48 -2.38
CA ASP A 112 5.11 -10.92 -0.99
C ASP A 112 6.03 -12.08 -0.59
N LYS A 113 7.22 -12.20 -1.20
CA LYS A 113 8.10 -13.33 -0.92
C LYS A 113 8.50 -13.41 0.54
N ARG A 114 8.47 -14.62 1.11
CA ARG A 114 8.96 -14.90 2.46
C ARG A 114 10.37 -14.38 2.70
N GLY A 115 10.55 -13.64 3.80
CA GLY A 115 11.82 -13.01 4.15
C GLY A 115 12.06 -11.67 3.46
N THR A 116 11.01 -11.06 2.96
CA THR A 116 11.03 -9.68 2.50
C THR A 116 10.69 -8.77 3.68
N ALA A 117 11.50 -7.76 3.97
CA ALA A 117 11.11 -6.75 4.94
C ALA A 117 10.22 -5.69 4.30
N PHE A 118 10.52 -5.33 3.05
CA PHE A 118 9.82 -4.28 2.33
C PHE A 118 9.50 -4.71 0.90
N SER A 119 8.24 -4.50 0.52
CA SER A 119 7.76 -4.62 -0.86
C SER A 119 7.27 -3.26 -1.32
N TYR A 120 7.99 -2.66 -2.26
CA TYR A 120 7.75 -1.29 -2.71
C TYR A 120 7.24 -1.29 -4.14
N TYR A 121 5.98 -0.89 -4.31
CA TYR A 121 5.37 -0.63 -5.61
C TYR A 121 5.32 0.87 -5.90
N ALA A 122 5.71 1.28 -7.11
CA ALA A 122 5.50 2.64 -7.63
C ALA A 122 4.89 2.64 -9.03
N GLY A 123 3.84 3.43 -9.23
CA GLY A 123 3.17 3.51 -10.52
C GLY A 123 1.84 4.26 -10.46
N HIS A 124 1.00 4.07 -11.46
CA HIS A 124 -0.38 4.53 -11.48
C HIS A 124 -1.30 3.65 -10.64
N GLY A 125 -2.30 4.27 -10.04
CA GLY A 125 -3.55 3.58 -9.77
C GLY A 125 -4.44 3.54 -11.00
N GLY A 126 -5.18 2.46 -11.17
CA GLY A 126 -6.39 2.41 -11.96
C GLY A 126 -7.60 2.72 -11.08
N GLY A 127 -8.47 3.60 -11.52
CA GLY A 127 -9.71 3.86 -10.80
C GLY A 127 -10.53 4.79 -11.66
N TYR A 128 -11.83 4.53 -11.77
CA TYR A 128 -12.73 5.46 -12.44
C TYR A 128 -12.94 6.65 -11.51
N VAL A 129 -11.96 7.55 -11.44
CA VAL A 129 -12.20 8.86 -10.85
C VAL A 129 -12.75 9.71 -11.99
N PRO A 130 -13.98 10.22 -11.90
CA PRO A 130 -14.30 11.46 -12.56
C PRO A 130 -13.50 12.60 -11.87
N ASP A 131 -12.17 12.50 -11.83
CA ASP A 131 -11.25 13.63 -11.66
C ASP A 131 -10.99 14.22 -13.06
N ALA A 132 -12.06 14.24 -13.85
CA ALA A 132 -12.36 15.33 -14.72
C ALA A 132 -12.31 16.61 -13.86
N ARG A 133 -11.09 17.10 -13.63
CA ARG A 133 -10.77 18.51 -13.66
C ARG A 133 -11.98 19.33 -14.09
N CYS A 134 -12.61 20.02 -13.13
CA CYS A 134 -13.73 20.91 -13.44
C CYS A 134 -13.29 22.13 -14.27
N ASP A 135 -12.01 22.19 -14.65
CA ASP A 135 -11.43 23.05 -15.67
C ASP A 135 -11.77 22.66 -17.11
N ASP A 136 -12.36 21.48 -17.36
CA ASP A 136 -12.97 21.15 -18.66
C ASP A 136 -14.52 21.30 -18.62
N PRO A 137 -15.06 22.43 -19.11
CA PRO A 137 -16.51 22.67 -19.14
C PRO A 137 -17.28 21.73 -20.08
N SER A 138 -16.59 20.88 -20.87
CA SER A 138 -17.22 19.88 -21.72
C SER A 138 -17.55 18.57 -21.00
N LEU A 139 -17.08 18.39 -19.76
CA LEU A 139 -17.33 17.18 -18.97
C LEU A 139 -18.63 17.34 -18.15
N PRO A 140 -19.70 16.57 -18.43
CA PRO A 140 -21.04 16.78 -17.86
C PRO A 140 -21.20 16.44 -16.37
N ASN A 141 -20.12 16.03 -15.69
CA ASN A 141 -20.15 15.44 -14.34
C ASN A 141 -19.54 16.35 -13.26
N CYS A 142 -19.15 17.56 -13.63
CA CYS A 142 -18.47 18.53 -12.79
C CYS A 142 -19.50 19.46 -12.13
N GLN A 143 -19.99 19.11 -10.93
CA GLN A 143 -20.87 19.99 -10.17
C GLN A 143 -20.06 20.84 -9.20
N PRO A 144 -20.05 22.18 -9.33
CA PRO A 144 -19.42 23.05 -8.35
C PRO A 144 -20.18 23.03 -7.01
N CYS A 145 -19.45 23.19 -5.92
CA CYS A 145 -19.99 23.18 -4.57
C CYS A 145 -19.20 24.10 -3.63
N ILE A 146 -19.87 24.55 -2.57
CA ILE A 146 -19.27 25.23 -1.42
C ILE A 146 -19.47 24.42 -0.13
N ALA A 147 -20.28 23.36 -0.18
CA ALA A 147 -20.53 22.43 0.92
C ALA A 147 -21.05 21.07 0.41
N SER A 148 -20.74 19.99 1.13
CA SER A 148 -21.06 18.61 0.72
C SER A 148 -22.55 18.32 0.56
N TRP A 149 -23.43 19.07 1.23
CA TRP A 149 -24.89 18.90 1.03
C TRP A 149 -25.35 19.28 -0.38
N GLN A 150 -24.55 20.04 -1.13
CA GLN A 150 -24.82 20.34 -2.54
C GLN A 150 -24.53 19.15 -3.45
N CYS A 151 -23.70 18.21 -3.01
CA CYS A 151 -23.30 17.02 -3.76
C CYS A 151 -24.33 15.90 -3.58
N GLY A 152 -25.53 16.13 -4.15
CA GLY A 152 -26.64 15.18 -4.12
C GLY A 152 -26.37 13.91 -4.93
N SER A 153 -27.13 12.85 -4.66
CA SER A 153 -26.98 11.52 -5.27
C SER A 153 -27.46 11.41 -6.74
N GLY A 154 -27.58 12.52 -7.48
CA GLY A 154 -28.28 12.52 -8.76
C GLY A 154 -27.97 13.72 -9.65
N LEU A 155 -26.90 13.63 -10.43
CA LEU A 155 -26.78 14.41 -11.65
C LEU A 155 -27.41 13.63 -12.82
N PRO A 156 -28.47 14.16 -13.47
CA PRO A 156 -29.00 13.59 -14.69
C PRO A 156 -27.98 13.77 -15.82
N GLY A 157 -27.41 12.68 -16.32
CA GLY A 157 -26.41 12.69 -17.39
C GLY A 157 -25.00 12.29 -16.95
N ALA A 158 -24.74 12.19 -15.64
CA ALA A 158 -23.59 11.45 -15.15
C ALA A 158 -23.85 9.96 -15.36
N TRP A 159 -22.94 9.31 -16.11
CA TRP A 159 -22.98 7.90 -16.49
C TRP A 159 -23.45 7.01 -15.34
N ALA A 160 -24.73 6.65 -15.43
CA ALA A 160 -25.51 5.70 -14.63
C ALA A 160 -25.41 5.81 -13.09
N PRO A 161 -26.56 5.98 -12.40
CA PRO A 161 -26.67 5.68 -10.98
C PRO A 161 -26.21 4.23 -10.73
N ILE A 162 -25.42 4.05 -9.68
CA ILE A 162 -25.16 2.73 -9.09
C ILE A 162 -26.52 2.04 -8.90
N PRO A 163 -26.73 0.79 -9.37
CA PRO A 163 -27.99 0.08 -9.21
C PRO A 163 -28.42 -0.20 -7.76
N ASN A 164 -27.64 0.18 -6.74
CA ASN A 164 -27.97 0.02 -5.33
C ASN A 164 -27.28 1.12 -4.50
N GLY A 165 -27.98 2.24 -4.29
CA GLY A 165 -27.69 3.24 -3.24
C GLY A 165 -26.36 3.99 -3.37
N SER A 166 -26.32 5.05 -4.19
CA SER A 166 -25.23 6.03 -4.20
C SER A 166 -25.15 6.77 -2.86
N ALA A 167 -24.01 6.72 -2.18
CA ALA A 167 -23.71 7.65 -1.10
C ALA A 167 -23.70 9.10 -1.65
N PRO A 168 -24.12 10.11 -0.87
CA PRO A 168 -23.96 11.51 -1.27
C PRO A 168 -22.47 11.79 -1.53
N GLY A 169 -22.19 12.60 -2.56
CA GLY A 169 -20.83 13.07 -2.80
C GLY A 169 -20.38 14.01 -1.69
N PHE A 170 -19.10 14.36 -1.67
CA PHE A 170 -18.57 15.38 -0.78
C PHE A 170 -18.05 16.55 -1.60
N CYS A 171 -18.13 17.74 -1.02
CA CYS A 171 -17.59 18.92 -1.65
C CYS A 171 -16.10 18.99 -1.37
N ARG A 172 -15.31 18.93 -2.43
CA ARG A 172 -13.85 19.03 -2.39
C ARG A 172 -13.44 20.40 -2.86
N ALA A 173 -12.73 21.16 -2.02
CA ALA A 173 -12.12 22.42 -2.42
C ALA A 173 -10.61 22.30 -2.30
N LEU A 174 -9.86 22.77 -3.31
CA LEU A 174 -8.41 22.94 -3.21
C LEU A 174 -8.04 24.36 -2.76
N PRO A 175 -6.79 24.57 -2.30
CA PRO A 175 -6.25 25.91 -2.12
C PRO A 175 -6.45 26.78 -3.36
N GLY A 176 -7.14 27.91 -3.18
CA GLY A 176 -7.44 28.85 -4.26
C GLY A 176 -8.61 28.46 -5.18
N GLU A 177 -9.30 27.33 -4.94
CA GLU A 177 -10.55 27.01 -5.63
C GLU A 177 -11.75 27.61 -4.91
N SER A 178 -12.55 28.40 -5.65
CA SER A 178 -13.87 28.82 -5.21
C SER A 178 -14.77 29.04 -6.42
N PRO A 179 -15.89 28.29 -6.55
CA PRO A 179 -16.33 27.17 -5.70
C PRO A 179 -15.43 25.92 -5.85
N GLY A 180 -15.52 24.99 -4.89
CA GLY A 180 -14.96 23.65 -5.01
C GLY A 180 -15.78 22.75 -5.95
N SER A 181 -15.48 21.46 -5.98
CA SER A 181 -16.06 20.46 -6.89
C SER A 181 -16.63 19.26 -6.13
N CYS A 182 -17.81 18.80 -6.53
CA CYS A 182 -18.39 17.57 -5.97
C CYS A 182 -17.59 16.35 -6.44
N SER A 183 -17.07 15.61 -5.48
CA SER A 183 -16.40 14.33 -5.72
C SER A 183 -17.28 13.21 -5.19
N TYR A 184 -17.37 12.13 -5.97
CA TYR A 184 -18.20 10.98 -5.69
C TYR A 184 -17.32 9.76 -5.53
N THR A 185 -17.62 8.94 -4.53
CA THR A 185 -16.94 7.66 -4.35
C THR A 185 -17.32 6.73 -5.49
N SER A 186 -16.34 6.30 -6.30
CA SER A 186 -16.60 5.26 -7.29
C SER A 186 -16.81 3.94 -6.57
N THR A 187 -17.93 3.25 -6.83
CA THR A 187 -18.11 1.84 -6.43
C THR A 187 -17.29 0.89 -7.31
N GLY A 188 -16.71 1.40 -8.40
CA GLY A 188 -15.66 0.71 -9.14
C GLY A 188 -14.40 0.71 -8.30
N GLY A 189 -13.94 -0.47 -7.96
CA GLY A 189 -12.72 -0.69 -7.21
C GLY A 189 -11.52 0.13 -7.66
N ARG A 190 -10.76 0.65 -6.70
CA ARG A 190 -9.41 1.12 -6.94
C ARG A 190 -8.51 -0.08 -7.32
N GLN A 191 -7.58 0.18 -8.22
CA GLN A 191 -6.73 -0.80 -8.86
C GLN A 191 -5.29 -0.29 -8.91
N LEU A 192 -4.30 -1.17 -8.97
CA LEU A 192 -2.96 -0.80 -9.45
C LEU A 192 -2.94 -1.00 -10.96
N ALA A 193 -2.41 -0.04 -11.70
CA ALA A 193 -2.20 -0.18 -13.13
C ALA A 193 -0.76 -0.60 -13.38
N LEU A 194 -0.58 -1.77 -13.96
CA LEU A 194 0.71 -2.29 -14.40
C LEU A 194 0.74 -2.08 -15.93
N GLY A 195 1.88 -1.83 -16.57
CA GLY A 195 2.02 -1.08 -17.84
C GLY A 195 1.16 -1.39 -19.10
N ASN A 196 0.38 -2.47 -19.16
CA ASN A 196 -0.35 -2.99 -20.34
C ASN A 196 -1.90 -2.95 -20.20
N CYS A 197 -2.45 -2.58 -19.04
CA CYS A 197 -3.89 -2.38 -18.75
C CYS A 197 -4.86 -3.48 -19.20
N THR A 198 -4.38 -4.65 -19.60
CA THR A 198 -5.20 -5.78 -20.03
C THR A 198 -5.69 -6.51 -18.77
N ALA A 199 -7.01 -6.73 -18.66
CA ALA A 199 -7.58 -7.48 -17.53
C ALA A 199 -7.20 -8.97 -17.62
N GLY A 200 -6.69 -9.55 -16.53
CA GLY A 200 -6.28 -10.96 -16.44
C GLY A 200 -4.86 -11.13 -15.91
N PRO A 201 -4.40 -12.38 -15.67
CA PRO A 201 -3.07 -12.74 -15.20
C PRO A 201 -2.02 -12.51 -16.30
N ALA A 202 -1.84 -11.25 -16.66
CA ALA A 202 -0.97 -10.81 -17.72
C ALA A 202 0.08 -9.84 -17.17
N ARG A 203 1.24 -9.83 -17.82
CA ARG A 203 2.25 -8.78 -17.64
C ARG A 203 1.60 -7.43 -17.88
N GLY A 204 1.80 -6.52 -16.94
CA GLY A 204 1.22 -5.19 -17.03
C GLY A 204 -0.31 -5.18 -16.98
N GLY A 205 -0.99 -6.08 -16.28
CA GLY A 205 -2.45 -5.99 -16.16
C GLY A 205 -2.93 -4.93 -15.17
N ARG A 206 -4.13 -5.13 -14.60
CA ARG A 206 -4.64 -4.32 -13.48
C ARG A 206 -4.87 -5.20 -12.25
N VAL A 207 -4.45 -4.73 -11.09
CA VAL A 207 -4.65 -5.42 -9.81
C VAL A 207 -5.81 -4.76 -9.09
N ASN A 208 -6.93 -5.46 -8.90
CA ASN A 208 -8.07 -4.92 -8.16
C ASN A 208 -8.06 -5.43 -6.72
N TYR A 209 -7.78 -4.55 -5.76
CA TYR A 209 -7.70 -4.88 -4.33
C TYR A 209 -8.99 -4.58 -3.55
N THR A 210 -10.05 -4.10 -4.21
CA THR A 210 -11.34 -3.78 -3.55
C THR A 210 -12.37 -4.90 -3.57
N LEU A 211 -12.13 -5.97 -4.34
CA LEU A 211 -13.08 -7.07 -4.51
C LEU A 211 -12.60 -8.31 -3.75
N GLY A 212 -13.02 -8.42 -2.49
CA GLY A 212 -13.17 -9.75 -1.86
C GLY A 212 -11.92 -10.48 -1.41
N GLY A 213 -10.86 -9.76 -0.96
CA GLY A 213 -9.70 -10.39 -0.34
C GLY A 213 -8.77 -11.12 -1.31
N TRP A 214 -8.73 -10.66 -2.56
CA TRP A 214 -7.88 -11.23 -3.61
C TRP A 214 -6.43 -10.74 -3.56
N VAL A 215 -6.12 -9.78 -2.71
CA VAL A 215 -4.80 -9.17 -2.57
C VAL A 215 -4.64 -9.03 -1.07
N ASN A 216 -3.82 -9.86 -0.46
CA ASN A 216 -3.48 -9.83 0.95
C ASN A 216 -1.97 -10.03 1.04
N TRP A 217 -1.27 -9.34 1.94
CA TRP A 217 0.19 -9.45 2.05
C TRP A 217 0.66 -9.79 3.46
N GLY A 218 1.80 -10.47 3.54
CA GLY A 218 2.48 -10.81 4.79
C GLY A 218 1.95 -12.09 5.42
N GLU A 219 1.56 -13.04 4.59
CA GLU A 219 0.91 -14.30 4.98
C GLU A 219 1.92 -15.34 5.50
N SER A 220 2.55 -15.02 6.63
CA SER A 220 3.57 -15.88 7.26
C SER A 220 2.97 -16.87 8.26
N SER A 221 3.76 -17.89 8.63
CA SER A 221 3.39 -18.87 9.67
C SER A 221 3.25 -18.28 11.08
N TRP A 222 3.60 -17.00 11.24
CA TRP A 222 3.45 -16.23 12.46
C TRP A 222 2.22 -15.34 12.43
N SER A 223 1.70 -14.99 11.25
CA SER A 223 0.49 -14.20 11.09
C SER A 223 -0.71 -14.85 11.79
N GLY A 224 -1.67 -14.03 12.24
CA GLY A 224 -2.85 -14.49 12.95
C GLY A 224 -3.87 -15.18 12.05
N ALA A 225 -5.15 -15.14 12.41
CA ALA A 225 -6.22 -15.78 11.63
C ALA A 225 -6.63 -14.95 10.40
N TRP A 226 -5.67 -14.65 9.52
CA TRP A 226 -5.90 -14.02 8.22
C TRP A 226 -6.30 -15.07 7.18
N GLY A 227 -6.88 -14.63 6.05
CA GLY A 227 -6.83 -15.43 4.81
C GLY A 227 -5.36 -15.76 4.50
N GLY A 228 -5.07 -16.92 3.91
CA GLY A 228 -3.69 -17.30 3.56
C GLY A 228 -2.68 -17.45 4.73
N ALA A 229 -3.10 -17.32 5.99
CA ALA A 229 -2.14 -17.30 7.10
C ALA A 229 -1.29 -18.59 7.20
N GLY A 230 0.02 -18.43 6.98
CA GLY A 230 1.01 -19.50 7.07
C GLY A 230 1.09 -20.41 5.86
N THR A 231 0.42 -20.07 4.77
CA THR A 231 0.44 -20.85 3.55
C THR A 231 1.46 -20.32 2.55
N VAL A 232 1.49 -19.01 2.26
CA VAL A 232 2.22 -18.49 1.09
C VAL A 232 2.47 -16.97 1.30
N GLY A 233 3.72 -16.47 1.46
CA GLY A 233 3.97 -15.02 1.66
C GLY A 233 4.97 -14.64 2.77
N GLY A 234 5.12 -13.34 3.08
CA GLY A 234 5.89 -12.86 4.23
C GLY A 234 6.70 -11.58 4.04
N THR A 235 6.13 -10.59 3.37
CA THR A 235 6.57 -9.20 3.48
C THR A 235 6.03 -8.56 4.75
N ASN A 236 6.84 -7.71 5.41
CA ASN A 236 6.42 -7.08 6.65
C ASN A 236 5.91 -5.66 6.44
N VAL A 237 6.42 -4.95 5.43
CA VAL A 237 5.98 -3.60 5.09
C VAL A 237 5.72 -3.49 3.60
N VAL A 238 4.50 -3.11 3.25
CA VAL A 238 4.15 -2.80 1.86
C VAL A 238 4.11 -1.29 1.67
N VAL A 239 4.72 -0.82 0.59
CA VAL A 239 4.69 0.59 0.20
C VAL A 239 4.04 0.69 -1.17
N LEU A 240 2.88 1.36 -1.26
CA LEU A 240 2.16 1.60 -2.50
C LEU A 240 2.25 3.10 -2.80
N ALA A 241 3.32 3.45 -3.48
CA ALA A 241 3.60 4.78 -3.99
C ALA A 241 2.85 5.01 -5.31
N ALA A 242 1.52 4.91 -5.27
CA ALA A 242 0.69 4.90 -6.46
C ALA A 242 -0.22 6.13 -6.61
N SER A 243 -0.03 6.88 -7.68
CA SER A 243 -0.57 8.22 -7.93
C SER A 243 -2.08 8.35 -8.19
N PHE A 244 -2.83 7.25 -8.23
CA PHE A 244 -4.30 7.24 -8.37
C PHE A 244 -4.99 6.10 -7.59
N ALA A 245 -4.19 5.30 -6.90
CA ALA A 245 -4.59 4.13 -6.14
C ALA A 245 -4.67 4.54 -4.67
N GLU A 246 -5.34 5.66 -4.41
CA GLU A 246 -5.56 6.11 -3.05
C GLU A 246 -6.43 5.08 -2.34
N MET A 247 -5.78 4.28 -1.50
CA MET A 247 -6.40 3.37 -0.54
C MET A 247 -6.74 4.07 0.78
N SER A 248 -6.50 5.38 0.89
CA SER A 248 -6.46 6.03 2.20
C SER A 248 -7.82 6.06 2.89
N ASN A 249 -7.83 5.62 4.15
CA ASN A 249 -8.98 5.62 5.07
C ASN A 249 -10.23 4.84 4.62
N ARG A 250 -10.14 4.05 3.54
CA ARG A 250 -11.20 3.13 3.14
C ARG A 250 -10.94 1.77 3.71
N GLY A 251 -11.47 1.51 4.91
CA GLY A 251 -11.33 0.20 5.56
C GLY A 251 -11.78 -0.98 4.68
N GLN A 252 -12.70 -0.75 3.72
CA GLN A 252 -13.14 -1.76 2.75
C GLN A 252 -12.07 -2.16 1.72
N GLU A 253 -11.08 -1.29 1.49
CA GLU A 253 -9.99 -1.51 0.52
C GLU A 253 -8.68 -1.85 1.26
N VAL A 254 -8.41 -1.19 2.38
CA VAL A 254 -7.19 -1.39 3.18
C VAL A 254 -7.25 -2.65 4.03
N TRP A 255 -8.39 -3.00 4.64
CA TRP A 255 -8.37 -4.12 5.61
C TRP A 255 -8.20 -5.47 4.92
N PRO A 256 -8.83 -5.72 3.76
CA PRO A 256 -8.56 -6.94 3.02
C PRO A 256 -7.07 -7.08 2.68
N SER A 257 -6.37 -5.99 2.35
CA SER A 257 -4.96 -6.08 1.93
C SER A 257 -3.95 -6.51 3.00
N PHE A 258 -4.37 -6.70 4.25
CA PHE A 258 -3.52 -7.23 5.31
C PHE A 258 -3.68 -8.75 5.39
N GLY A 259 -2.60 -9.49 5.14
CA GLY A 259 -2.45 -10.93 5.42
C GLY A 259 -1.51 -11.22 6.60
N GLY A 260 -0.99 -10.15 7.24
CA GLY A 260 -0.04 -10.23 8.35
C GLY A 260 1.06 -9.19 8.33
N ILE A 261 1.14 -8.36 7.27
CA ILE A 261 2.04 -7.19 7.25
C ILE A 261 1.91 -6.35 8.52
N HIS A 262 3.03 -5.79 8.94
CA HIS A 262 3.13 -4.87 10.06
C HIS A 262 2.50 -3.52 9.68
N MET A 263 2.81 -3.04 8.47
CA MET A 263 2.41 -1.72 7.99
C MET A 263 2.14 -1.69 6.49
N LEU A 264 1.15 -0.88 6.10
CA LEU A 264 0.87 -0.48 4.73
C LEU A 264 1.06 1.03 4.57
N ALA A 265 2.06 1.44 3.79
CA ALA A 265 2.35 2.84 3.47
C ALA A 265 1.77 3.21 2.10
N ASN A 266 0.98 4.28 2.03
CA ASN A 266 0.34 4.75 0.81
C ASN A 266 0.57 6.26 0.61
N VAL A 267 0.35 6.72 -0.62
CA VAL A 267 0.26 8.14 -0.95
C VAL A 267 -1.19 8.61 -0.93
N LEU A 268 -1.40 9.81 -0.41
CA LEU A 268 -2.63 10.58 -0.47
C LEU A 268 -2.53 11.53 -1.65
N VAL A 269 -3.38 11.36 -2.64
CA VAL A 269 -3.31 12.15 -3.87
C VAL A 269 -4.46 13.12 -3.88
N HIS A 270 -4.15 14.40 -4.02
CA HIS A 270 -5.19 15.40 -4.13
C HIS A 270 -5.69 15.48 -5.57
N GLU A 271 -4.83 15.81 -6.54
CA GLU A 271 -5.20 15.99 -7.96
C GLU A 271 -4.40 15.08 -8.86
N GLY A 272 -5.09 14.46 -9.83
CA GLY A 272 -4.53 14.00 -11.11
C GLY A 272 -3.28 13.12 -11.06
N ASP A 273 -2.77 12.74 -12.23
CA ASP A 273 -1.40 12.25 -12.31
C ASP A 273 -0.79 12.57 -13.66
N THR A 274 0.32 13.30 -13.63
CA THR A 274 1.14 13.56 -14.81
C THR A 274 2.62 13.21 -14.59
N ALA A 275 3.04 12.96 -13.34
CA ALA A 275 4.41 12.66 -12.95
C ALA A 275 4.45 12.19 -11.49
N ASP A 276 5.24 11.16 -11.20
CA ASP A 276 5.56 10.75 -9.84
C ASP A 276 6.81 11.50 -9.35
N GLU A 277 6.91 11.76 -8.04
CA GLU A 277 8.11 12.37 -7.48
C GLU A 277 9.21 11.31 -7.37
N GLY A 278 10.11 11.30 -8.36
CA GLY A 278 11.13 10.27 -8.50
C GLY A 278 12.14 10.16 -7.37
N SER A 279 12.24 11.16 -6.50
CA SER A 279 13.09 11.10 -5.30
C SER A 279 12.36 10.64 -4.03
N ARG A 280 11.04 10.39 -4.07
CA ARG A 280 10.23 10.02 -2.89
C ARG A 280 10.85 8.86 -2.12
N GLY A 281 11.08 7.74 -2.80
CA GLY A 281 11.64 6.56 -2.15
C GLY A 281 13.04 6.77 -1.61
N PHE A 282 13.88 7.56 -2.30
CA PHE A 282 15.18 7.97 -1.77
C PHE A 282 15.05 8.70 -0.42
N TRP A 283 14.17 9.70 -0.33
CA TRP A 283 13.97 10.45 0.91
C TRP A 283 13.38 9.60 2.03
N PHE A 284 12.51 8.63 1.69
CA PHE A 284 12.03 7.65 2.64
C PHE A 284 13.17 6.78 3.19
N GLY A 285 14.00 6.21 2.30
CA GLY A 285 15.13 5.38 2.71
C GLY A 285 16.26 6.15 3.40
N MET A 286 16.43 7.44 3.12
CA MET A 286 17.41 8.30 3.80
C MET A 286 17.15 8.42 5.30
N LYS A 287 15.90 8.26 5.75
CA LYS A 287 15.56 8.31 7.17
C LYS A 287 16.12 7.11 7.94
N TYR A 288 16.17 5.94 7.30
CA TYR A 288 16.89 4.78 7.85
C TYR A 288 18.39 5.05 8.01
N ILE A 289 19.02 5.70 7.03
CA ILE A 289 20.45 6.03 7.08
C ILE A 289 20.74 7.05 8.19
N ALA A 290 19.89 8.07 8.33
CA ALA A 290 20.06 9.13 9.30
C ALA A 290 19.83 8.65 10.75
N ASP A 291 18.80 7.82 10.96
CA ASP A 291 18.48 7.23 12.26
C ASP A 291 17.78 5.88 12.07
N PRO A 292 18.52 4.75 12.09
CA PRO A 292 17.93 3.43 11.93
C PRO A 292 17.11 2.98 13.15
N ALA A 293 17.24 3.67 14.30
CA ALA A 293 16.39 3.44 15.47
C ALA A 293 15.05 4.18 15.38
N SER A 294 14.90 5.12 14.44
CA SER A 294 13.62 5.77 14.14
C SER A 294 12.59 4.78 13.61
N THR A 295 11.33 5.14 13.74
CA THR A 295 10.21 4.32 13.28
C THR A 295 10.05 4.41 11.77
N VAL A 296 9.73 3.31 11.10
CA VAL A 296 9.47 3.29 9.65
C VAL A 296 8.35 4.27 9.29
N SER A 297 7.29 4.33 10.10
CA SER A 297 6.19 5.26 9.89
C SER A 297 6.64 6.73 9.91
N GLN A 298 7.51 7.12 10.83
CA GLN A 298 8.09 8.48 10.83
C GLN A 298 8.92 8.73 9.58
N GLY A 299 9.70 7.75 9.12
CA GLY A 299 10.46 7.87 7.89
C GLY A 299 9.56 8.18 6.69
N TRP A 300 8.40 7.51 6.60
CA TRP A 300 7.43 7.76 5.54
C TRP A 300 6.82 9.15 5.62
N MET A 301 6.43 9.59 6.83
CA MET A 301 5.89 10.94 7.03
C MET A 301 6.91 12.01 6.65
N ASP A 302 8.16 11.85 7.10
CA ASP A 302 9.22 12.82 6.86
C ASP A 302 9.68 12.89 5.40
N ALA A 303 9.41 11.85 4.60
CA ALA A 303 9.72 11.85 3.18
C ALA A 303 8.94 12.96 2.44
N VAL A 304 7.68 13.22 2.83
CA VAL A 304 6.81 14.26 2.23
C VAL A 304 7.47 15.63 2.17
N PRO A 305 7.88 16.24 3.30
CA PRO A 305 8.51 17.56 3.31
C PRO A 305 9.98 17.54 2.84
N SER A 306 10.60 16.37 2.67
CA SER A 306 12.02 16.26 2.28
C SER A 306 12.24 16.21 0.78
N MET A 307 11.20 15.89 0.01
CA MET A 307 11.25 15.88 -1.45
C MET A 307 11.61 17.28 -2.00
N PRO A 308 12.30 17.39 -3.14
CA PRO A 308 12.58 18.67 -3.78
C PRO A 308 11.28 19.28 -4.31
N ASP A 309 11.23 20.61 -4.41
CA ASP A 309 10.06 21.27 -4.98
C ASP A 309 10.11 21.04 -6.47
N THR A 310 9.12 20.33 -7.01
CA THR A 310 9.04 20.01 -8.43
C THR A 310 8.85 21.26 -9.29
N GLY A 311 8.54 22.40 -8.65
CA GLY A 311 8.36 23.68 -9.30
C GLY A 311 7.26 23.64 -10.34
N THR A 312 6.36 22.64 -10.27
CA THR A 312 5.33 22.40 -11.29
C THR A 312 4.53 23.68 -11.42
N PRO A 313 4.68 24.41 -12.55
CA PRO A 313 4.15 25.76 -12.73
C PRO A 313 2.61 25.79 -12.78
N ASN A 314 1.92 24.73 -12.38
CA ASN A 314 0.46 24.64 -12.37
C ASN A 314 -0.07 23.87 -11.15
N SER A 315 0.76 23.61 -10.12
CA SER A 315 0.26 22.98 -8.89
C SER A 315 -0.58 23.98 -8.12
N ARG A 316 -1.87 23.72 -7.91
CA ARG A 316 -2.81 24.65 -7.25
C ARG A 316 -2.45 24.93 -5.79
N CYS A 317 -1.72 24.02 -5.12
CA CYS A 317 -1.17 24.27 -3.79
C CYS A 317 -0.08 25.35 -3.80
N ARG A 318 0.65 25.49 -4.91
CA ARG A 318 1.67 26.52 -5.10
C ARG A 318 1.04 27.74 -5.74
N ASN A 319 0.23 28.49 -5.00
CA ASN A 319 -0.33 29.72 -5.54
C ASN A 319 0.81 30.73 -5.76
N TYR A 320 1.08 31.07 -7.02
CA TYR A 320 2.28 31.72 -7.56
C TYR A 320 2.79 33.01 -6.90
N ALA A 321 2.05 33.58 -5.96
CA ALA A 321 2.41 34.82 -5.30
C ALA A 321 2.71 34.64 -3.80
N GLN A 322 2.27 33.55 -3.17
CA GLN A 322 2.28 33.41 -1.71
C GLN A 322 2.26 31.92 -1.33
N GLU A 323 3.32 31.41 -0.69
CA GLU A 323 3.46 30.06 -0.10
C GLU A 323 2.45 29.78 1.05
N VAL A 324 1.28 30.42 1.03
CA VAL A 324 0.33 30.53 2.15
C VAL A 324 -0.30 29.20 2.55
N TYR A 325 -0.31 28.20 1.67
CA TYR A 325 -1.01 26.93 1.90
C TYR A 325 -0.09 25.69 1.97
N GLY A 326 1.24 25.87 1.91
CA GLY A 326 2.19 24.77 1.68
C GLY A 326 2.17 24.27 0.22
N GLY A 327 2.76 23.11 -0.05
CA GLY A 327 2.79 22.47 -1.38
C GLY A 327 4.17 22.48 -2.06
N GLY A 328 4.20 22.18 -3.36
CA GLY A 328 5.41 22.16 -4.22
C GLY A 328 6.08 20.78 -4.33
N HIS A 329 5.73 19.86 -3.45
CA HIS A 329 6.32 18.53 -3.35
C HIS A 329 5.29 17.41 -3.56
N GLY A 330 5.71 16.16 -3.75
CA GLY A 330 4.78 15.03 -3.90
C GLY A 330 4.00 15.02 -5.22
N VAL A 331 2.86 14.31 -5.27
CA VAL A 331 2.08 14.12 -6.51
C VAL A 331 1.48 15.46 -6.95
N ASN A 332 1.83 15.92 -8.16
CA ASN A 332 1.40 17.20 -8.73
C ASN A 332 1.55 18.43 -7.79
N GLY A 333 2.52 18.39 -6.86
CA GLY A 333 2.75 19.48 -5.91
C GLY A 333 1.77 19.57 -4.72
N CYS A 334 0.79 18.68 -4.65
CA CYS A 334 -0.23 18.58 -3.60
C CYS A 334 -0.43 17.12 -3.19
N GLY A 335 0.04 16.73 -2.01
CA GLY A 335 -0.16 15.37 -1.57
C GLY A 335 0.15 15.14 -0.10
N GLY A 336 -0.04 13.89 0.31
CA GLY A 336 0.30 13.45 1.64
C GLY A 336 0.76 12.01 1.60
N HIS A 337 1.31 11.57 2.71
CA HIS A 337 1.64 10.18 2.96
C HIS A 337 0.76 9.70 4.11
N ILE A 338 0.32 8.45 4.03
CA ILE A 338 -0.35 7.75 5.11
C ILE A 338 0.35 6.41 5.32
N ILE A 339 0.42 5.94 6.56
CA ILE A 339 0.83 4.59 6.89
C ILE A 339 -0.12 4.03 7.92
N THR A 340 -0.54 2.79 7.72
CA THR A 340 -1.56 2.11 8.51
C THR A 340 -1.01 0.80 9.06
N SER A 341 -1.41 0.43 10.27
CA SER A 341 -1.21 -0.90 10.85
C SER A 341 -2.55 -1.43 11.36
N LEU A 342 -2.69 -2.75 11.36
CA LEU A 342 -3.82 -3.47 11.94
C LEU A 342 -3.33 -4.41 13.03
N GLY A 343 -4.17 -4.68 14.03
CA GLY A 343 -3.89 -5.63 15.09
C GLY A 343 -5.16 -6.23 15.67
N ALA A 344 -5.05 -7.41 16.27
CA ALA A 344 -6.14 -8.02 17.04
C ALA A 344 -6.48 -7.19 18.30
N THR A 345 -5.50 -6.43 18.82
CA THR A 345 -5.68 -5.50 19.94
C THR A 345 -5.19 -4.09 19.61
N GLN A 346 -5.68 -3.08 20.35
CA GLN A 346 -5.22 -1.70 20.20
C GLN A 346 -3.70 -1.58 20.44
N MET A 347 -3.20 -2.28 21.45
CA MET A 347 -1.78 -2.26 21.82
C MET A 347 -0.90 -2.83 20.70
N GLU A 348 -1.36 -3.89 20.04
CA GLU A 348 -0.67 -4.51 18.91
C GLU A 348 -0.66 -3.60 17.67
N ALA A 349 -1.82 -3.08 17.25
CA ALA A 349 -1.88 -2.13 16.13
C ALA A 349 -0.96 -0.92 16.40
N SER A 350 -0.98 -0.42 17.64
CA SER A 350 -0.09 0.66 18.06
C SER A 350 1.38 0.23 18.12
N SER A 351 1.75 -0.98 18.52
CA SER A 351 3.16 -1.37 18.54
C SER A 351 3.72 -1.48 17.13
N LEU A 352 2.93 -2.03 16.19
CA LEU A 352 3.32 -2.21 14.80
C LEU A 352 3.63 -0.89 14.09
N ILE A 353 2.79 0.13 14.27
CA ILE A 353 3.00 1.44 13.62
C ILE A 353 4.27 2.15 14.11
N TRP A 354 4.76 1.80 15.30
CA TRP A 354 5.95 2.39 15.92
C TRP A 354 7.19 1.50 15.80
N GLU A 355 7.14 0.44 14.99
CA GLU A 355 8.32 -0.36 14.75
C GLU A 355 9.41 0.43 14.02
N ASN A 356 10.64 0.21 14.46
CA ASN A 356 11.83 0.76 13.83
C ASN A 356 12.33 -0.13 12.70
N TRP A 357 13.30 0.39 11.95
CA TRP A 357 13.94 -0.30 10.84
C TRP A 357 14.67 -1.60 11.22
N PHE A 358 14.79 -1.97 12.49
CA PHE A 358 15.29 -3.28 12.89
C PHE A 358 14.17 -4.26 13.21
N SER A 359 13.08 -3.74 13.79
CA SER A 359 11.96 -4.49 14.35
C SER A 359 10.93 -4.89 13.31
N VAL A 360 10.92 -4.23 12.15
CA VAL A 360 10.08 -4.62 11.01
C VAL A 360 10.58 -5.85 10.25
N ARG A 361 11.72 -6.45 10.61
CA ARG A 361 12.29 -7.61 9.90
C ARG A 361 11.79 -8.98 10.39
N PRO A 362 11.54 -9.20 11.69
CA PRO A 362 11.12 -10.50 12.18
C PRO A 362 9.60 -10.72 12.04
N ASP A 363 9.22 -11.76 11.31
CA ASP A 363 7.82 -12.21 11.15
C ASP A 363 7.11 -12.52 12.48
N VAL A 364 7.85 -12.74 13.57
CA VAL A 364 7.23 -12.97 14.89
C VAL A 364 6.32 -11.81 15.32
N ASN A 365 6.58 -10.62 14.79
CA ASN A 365 5.82 -9.42 15.05
C ASN A 365 4.62 -9.23 14.11
N ASP A 366 4.38 -10.13 13.15
CA ASP A 366 3.29 -10.01 12.18
C ASP A 366 1.97 -9.66 12.85
N ALA A 367 1.16 -8.85 12.17
CA ALA A 367 -0.18 -8.55 12.64
C ALA A 367 -0.98 -9.84 12.82
N LYS A 368 -1.81 -9.92 13.87
CA LYS A 368 -2.60 -11.10 14.20
C LYS A 368 -4.11 -10.94 13.97
N GLY A 369 -4.56 -9.77 13.54
CA GLY A 369 -5.97 -9.54 13.17
C GLY A 369 -6.31 -8.10 12.83
N THR A 370 -7.60 -7.85 12.59
CA THR A 370 -8.17 -6.56 12.11
C THR A 370 -8.98 -5.80 13.16
N GLY A 371 -8.94 -6.23 14.43
CA GLY A 371 -9.81 -5.69 15.49
C GLY A 371 -9.59 -4.20 15.78
N TYR A 372 -8.38 -3.70 15.53
CA TYR A 372 -7.99 -2.31 15.72
C TYR A 372 -7.11 -1.86 14.57
N PHE A 373 -7.15 -0.55 14.30
CA PHE A 373 -6.28 0.09 13.34
C PHE A 373 -5.56 1.28 13.97
N HIS A 374 -4.37 1.55 13.48
CA HIS A 374 -3.66 2.79 13.75
C HIS A 374 -3.16 3.37 12.44
N ALA A 375 -3.35 4.67 12.25
CA ALA A 375 -2.85 5.37 11.07
C ALA A 375 -2.04 6.59 11.48
N ARG A 376 -1.07 6.94 10.65
CA ARG A 376 -0.34 8.21 10.72
C ARG A 376 -0.34 8.81 9.33
N TRP A 377 -0.61 10.10 9.22
CA TRP A 377 -0.55 10.81 7.96
C TRP A 377 0.13 12.16 8.10
N MET A 378 0.69 12.63 6.99
CA MET A 378 1.31 13.94 6.87
C MET A 378 1.05 14.48 5.47
N CYS A 379 0.63 15.73 5.40
CA CYS A 379 0.37 16.44 4.15
C CYS A 379 1.48 17.46 3.93
N ASN A 380 1.81 17.75 2.67
CA ASN A 380 2.69 18.89 2.37
C ASN A 380 1.94 20.22 2.24
N PHE A 381 0.62 20.21 2.44
CA PHE A 381 -0.26 21.37 2.38
C PHE A 381 -1.23 21.37 3.57
N ASP A 382 -1.98 22.46 3.77
CA ASP A 382 -3.01 22.58 4.79
C ASP A 382 -4.21 21.64 4.51
N CYS A 383 -4.06 20.37 4.88
CA CYS A 383 -5.11 19.37 4.72
C CYS A 383 -6.17 19.40 5.84
N ASP A 384 -6.03 20.26 6.85
CA ASP A 384 -7.09 20.52 7.82
C ASP A 384 -8.17 21.41 7.20
N THR A 385 -7.74 22.45 6.45
CA THR A 385 -8.65 23.31 5.69
C THR A 385 -9.11 22.66 4.38
N TYR A 386 -8.23 21.88 3.73
CA TYR A 386 -8.48 21.24 2.44
C TYR A 386 -8.33 19.70 2.53
N PRO A 387 -9.28 18.99 3.14
CA PRO A 387 -9.11 17.56 3.41
C PRO A 387 -9.12 16.71 2.14
N PHE A 388 -8.45 15.56 2.23
CA PHE A 388 -8.56 14.50 1.22
C PHE A 388 -9.98 13.93 1.17
N ALA A 389 -10.31 13.37 0.01
CA ALA A 389 -11.51 12.57 -0.20
C ALA A 389 -11.49 11.33 0.71
N TYR A 390 -12.56 11.10 1.49
CA TYR A 390 -12.74 9.86 2.25
C TYR A 390 -13.69 8.91 1.49
#